data_AF-A0AAN7AF08-F1
#
_entry.id   AF-A0AAN7AF08-F1
#
_cell.length_a   1.000
_cell.length_b   1.000
_cell.length_c   1.000
_cell.angle_alpha   90.00
_cell.angle_beta   90.00
_cell.angle_gamma   90.00
#
_symmetry.space_group_name_H-M   'P 1'
#
loop_
_entity.id
_entity.type
_entity.pdbx_description
1 polymer ?
#
loop_
_entity_poly.entity_id
_entity_poly.type
_entity_poly.pdbx_seq_one_letter_code
_entity_poly.pdbx_strand_id
1 'polypeptide(L)'
;LGKAGDEIFRIGFDIVPGSYQVDENTWFSNRTWHLVDSPNTDIDRGNNDAAFAPRVDDCRDESTYENEWSNSSPLVADCWQIYNNIEGDGTWTVAINFHRELVNYGTCAFGVRSIRTNHITTVFYYVGNDDIRLTIDSAIEQMAKTDAAGSNRVGGEGRFECQPGTQLINWGIYH
;
A
#
# COMPACT_ATOMS: atom_id res chain seq x y z
N LEU A 1 4.11 2.97 38.66
CA LEU A 1 4.34 1.51 38.59
C LEU A 1 3.13 0.82 39.20
N GLY A 2 2.21 0.36 38.35
CA GLY A 2 1.03 -0.41 38.73
C GLY A 2 0.73 -1.37 37.58
N LYS A 3 0.78 -2.67 37.89
CA LYS A 3 0.77 -3.80 36.96
C LYS A 3 -0.64 -4.07 36.42
N ALA A 4 -0.77 -4.04 35.10
CA ALA A 4 -1.61 -4.97 34.32
C ALA A 4 -0.65 -5.94 33.62
N GLY A 5 -1.08 -7.18 33.36
CA GLY A 5 -0.23 -8.34 33.05
C GLY A 5 0.86 -8.12 32.00
N ASP A 6 1.92 -8.94 32.10
CA ASP A 6 3.14 -8.92 31.27
C ASP A 6 2.91 -9.27 29.78
N GLU A 7 1.81 -8.85 29.18
CA GLU A 7 1.59 -8.95 27.74
C GLU A 7 2.21 -7.72 27.07
N ILE A 8 3.37 -7.93 26.45
CA ILE A 8 3.97 -6.94 25.56
C ILE A 8 3.06 -6.83 24.35
N PHE A 9 2.37 -5.69 24.19
CA PHE A 9 1.64 -5.40 22.97
C PHE A 9 2.61 -5.31 21.79
N ARG A 10 2.41 -6.17 20.79
CA ARG A 10 3.21 -6.29 19.56
C ARG A 10 2.34 -5.85 18.39
N ILE A 11 2.62 -4.65 17.88
CA ILE A 11 2.03 -4.15 16.63
C ILE A 11 2.24 -5.22 15.53
N GLY A 12 1.26 -5.36 14.65
CA GLY A 12 1.21 -6.49 13.73
C GLY A 12 0.59 -7.71 14.41
N PHE A 13 1.31 -8.40 15.31
CA PHE A 13 0.85 -9.69 15.84
C PHE A 13 -0.49 -9.62 16.59
N ASP A 14 -0.65 -8.61 17.45
CA ASP A 14 -1.84 -8.47 18.29
C ASP A 14 -2.98 -7.74 17.57
N ILE A 15 -2.66 -7.00 16.50
CA ILE A 15 -3.61 -6.21 15.71
C ILE A 15 -4.15 -7.02 14.54
N VAL A 16 -3.23 -7.71 13.87
CA VAL A 16 -3.40 -8.53 12.67
C VAL A 16 -2.85 -9.92 13.00
N PRO A 17 -3.59 -10.75 13.78
CA PRO A 17 -3.23 -12.13 14.07
C PRO A 17 -2.66 -12.86 12.87
N GLY A 18 -1.60 -13.63 13.10
CA GLY A 18 -0.89 -14.39 12.07
C GLY A 18 0.03 -13.57 11.16
N SER A 19 0.14 -12.26 11.40
CA SER A 19 1.21 -11.49 10.78
C SER A 19 2.57 -11.91 11.29
N TYR A 20 3.59 -11.64 10.48
CA TYR A 20 4.99 -11.76 10.85
C TYR A 20 5.72 -10.47 10.49
N GLN A 21 6.75 -10.16 11.25
CA GLN A 21 7.55 -8.96 11.01
C GLN A 21 8.44 -9.16 9.78
N VAL A 22 8.37 -8.24 8.83
CA VAL A 22 9.19 -8.24 7.61
C VAL A 22 10.37 -7.28 7.76
N ASP A 23 10.15 -6.14 8.43
CA ASP A 23 11.17 -5.14 8.74
C ASP A 23 10.84 -4.40 10.05
N GLU A 24 11.74 -3.54 10.54
CA GLU A 24 11.50 -2.69 11.68
C GLU A 24 10.23 -1.84 11.46
N ASN A 25 9.23 -2.05 12.32
CA ASN A 25 7.95 -1.36 12.26
C ASN A 25 7.08 -1.68 11.02
N THR A 26 7.33 -2.82 10.37
CA THR A 26 6.54 -3.31 9.23
C THR A 26 6.25 -4.80 9.37
N TRP A 27 4.97 -5.16 9.23
CA TRP A 27 4.48 -6.54 9.33
C TRP A 27 3.61 -6.89 8.15
N PHE A 28 3.59 -8.17 7.80
CA PHE A 28 2.75 -8.69 6.73
C PHE A 28 1.91 -9.87 7.22
N SER A 29 0.69 -9.96 6.73
CA SER A 29 -0.23 -11.08 6.92
C SER A 29 -0.79 -11.49 5.56
N ASN A 30 -0.80 -12.79 5.28
CA ASN A 30 -1.47 -13.37 4.11
C ASN A 30 -3.00 -13.45 4.26
N ARG A 31 -3.54 -12.81 5.29
CA ARG A 31 -4.97 -12.59 5.50
C ARG A 31 -5.30 -11.13 5.35
N THR A 32 -6.42 -10.89 4.69
CA THR A 32 -7.13 -9.63 4.65
C THR A 32 -7.62 -9.20 6.03
N TRP A 33 -7.34 -7.97 6.41
CA TRP A 33 -7.85 -7.37 7.65
C TRP A 33 -8.83 -6.26 7.38
N HIS A 34 -10.12 -6.60 7.43
CA HIS A 34 -11.16 -5.59 7.54
C HIS A 34 -11.30 -5.17 9.00
N LEU A 35 -11.06 -3.89 9.30
CA LEU A 35 -11.61 -3.34 10.53
C LEU A 35 -13.14 -3.40 10.39
N VAL A 36 -13.75 -4.34 11.11
CA VAL A 36 -15.21 -4.44 11.26
C VAL A 36 -15.70 -3.16 11.93
N ASP A 37 -16.00 -2.13 11.13
CA ASP A 37 -16.92 -1.00 11.39
C ASP A 37 -16.97 0.06 10.26
N SER A 38 -16.70 -0.30 9.00
CA SER A 38 -17.34 0.45 7.90
C SER A 38 -18.62 -0.29 7.54
N PRO A 39 -19.82 0.24 7.84
CA PRO A 39 -21.02 -0.34 7.25
C PRO A 39 -20.80 -0.33 5.74
N ASN A 40 -20.90 -1.52 5.16
CA ASN A 40 -21.01 -1.70 3.75
C ASN A 40 -22.21 -0.87 3.27
N THR A 41 -21.95 0.29 2.70
CA THR A 41 -22.92 0.98 1.85
C THR A 41 -22.19 1.29 0.56
N ASP A 42 -22.35 0.37 -0.37
CA ASP A 42 -22.22 0.59 -1.80
C ASP A 42 -22.55 2.04 -2.18
N ILE A 43 -21.60 2.73 -2.80
CA ILE A 43 -21.94 3.72 -3.81
C ILE A 43 -21.46 3.17 -5.14
N ASP A 44 -22.44 2.62 -5.85
CA ASP A 44 -22.48 2.37 -7.28
C ASP A 44 -21.61 3.36 -8.09
N ARG A 45 -20.60 2.82 -8.76
CA ARG A 45 -20.44 3.13 -10.19
C ARG A 45 -20.91 1.92 -10.96
N GLY A 46 -22.18 1.97 -11.38
CA GLY A 46 -22.79 0.92 -12.17
C GLY A 46 -21.90 0.58 -13.37
N ASN A 47 -21.38 -0.65 -13.38
CA ASN A 47 -21.19 -1.36 -14.62
C ASN A 47 -21.25 -2.86 -14.34
N ASN A 48 -22.26 -3.47 -14.95
CA ASN A 48 -22.53 -4.88 -15.08
C ASN A 48 -21.39 -5.59 -15.84
N ASP A 49 -20.26 -5.78 -15.17
CA ASP A 49 -19.16 -6.65 -15.58
C ASP A 49 -18.75 -7.53 -14.38
N ALA A 50 -18.52 -8.80 -14.64
CA ALA A 50 -18.53 -9.88 -13.67
C ALA A 50 -17.46 -9.79 -12.56
N ALA A 51 -17.88 -10.17 -11.35
CA ALA A 51 -17.08 -10.84 -10.32
C ALA A 51 -15.74 -10.20 -9.89
N PHE A 52 -15.80 -9.27 -8.94
CA PHE A 52 -14.70 -9.03 -8.01
C PHE A 52 -15.18 -9.41 -6.60
N ALA A 53 -14.43 -10.30 -5.94
CA ALA A 53 -14.55 -10.54 -4.51
C ALA A 53 -14.43 -9.20 -3.74
N PRO A 54 -14.98 -9.07 -2.52
CA PRO A 54 -14.84 -7.84 -1.74
C PRO A 54 -13.36 -7.45 -1.67
N ARG A 55 -13.01 -6.32 -2.29
CA ARG A 55 -11.62 -5.84 -2.42
C ARG A 55 -11.03 -5.59 -1.04
N VAL A 56 -9.75 -5.90 -0.89
CA VAL A 56 -8.95 -5.43 0.26
C VAL A 56 -8.54 -4.00 -0.02
N ASP A 57 -9.52 -3.09 0.03
CA ASP A 57 -9.31 -1.66 -0.10
C ASP A 57 -9.08 -1.10 1.31
N ASP A 58 -7.82 -1.17 1.74
CA ASP A 58 -7.38 -0.60 3.00
C ASP A 58 -7.09 0.91 2.85
N CYS A 59 -7.01 1.40 1.61
CA CYS A 59 -6.62 2.76 1.24
C CYS A 59 -7.57 3.38 0.18
N ARG A 60 -8.56 4.17 0.63
CA ARG A 60 -9.65 4.72 -0.21
C ARG A 60 -9.31 6.02 -0.97
N ASP A 61 -10.07 6.21 -2.06
CA ASP A 61 -10.65 7.42 -2.69
C ASP A 61 -9.83 8.67 -3.08
N GLU A 62 -8.54 8.85 -2.75
CA GLU A 62 -7.75 9.95 -3.34
C GLU A 62 -6.29 9.56 -3.61
N SER A 63 -6.09 8.60 -4.52
CA SER A 63 -4.78 8.41 -5.13
C SER A 63 -4.46 9.60 -6.03
N THR A 64 -3.76 10.61 -5.49
CA THR A 64 -3.08 11.57 -6.34
C THR A 64 -1.97 10.85 -7.10
N TYR A 65 -1.72 11.21 -8.35
CA TYR A 65 -0.63 10.67 -9.15
C TYR A 65 0.25 11.83 -9.61
N GLU A 66 1.47 11.90 -9.07
CA GLU A 66 2.49 12.87 -9.41
C GLU A 66 3.59 12.15 -10.20
N ASN A 67 3.82 12.62 -11.43
CA ASN A 67 4.75 11.99 -12.35
C ASN A 67 6.19 12.39 -12.02
N GLU A 68 6.92 11.46 -11.42
CA GLU A 68 8.34 11.56 -11.07
C GLU A 68 9.21 10.72 -12.03
N TRP A 69 8.78 10.61 -13.29
CA TRP A 69 9.55 9.90 -14.31
C TRP A 69 10.92 10.54 -14.52
N SER A 70 11.94 9.70 -14.59
CA SER A 70 13.32 10.05 -14.94
C SER A 70 14.00 8.89 -15.68
N ASN A 71 15.19 9.13 -16.23
CA ASN A 71 16.00 8.05 -16.80
C ASN A 71 16.46 7.01 -15.76
N SER A 72 16.39 7.35 -14.47
CA SER A 72 16.70 6.44 -13.36
C SER A 72 15.48 5.66 -12.86
N SER A 73 14.27 5.99 -13.34
CA SER A 73 13.03 5.33 -12.93
C SER A 73 13.05 3.82 -13.26
N PRO A 74 12.33 3.00 -12.48
CA PRO A 74 12.30 1.57 -12.68
C PRO A 74 11.71 1.16 -14.03
N LEU A 75 12.09 -0.04 -14.47
CA LEU A 75 11.53 -0.66 -15.67
C LEU A 75 10.08 -1.08 -15.43
N VAL A 76 9.20 -0.76 -16.37
CA VAL A 76 7.78 -1.16 -16.33
C VAL A 76 7.62 -2.68 -16.19
N ALA A 77 8.50 -3.46 -16.83
CA ALA A 77 8.49 -4.92 -16.74
C ALA A 77 8.73 -5.43 -15.31
N ASP A 78 9.60 -4.77 -14.56
CA ASP A 78 9.90 -5.15 -13.18
C ASP A 78 8.73 -4.83 -12.25
N CYS A 79 8.05 -3.70 -12.46
CA CYS A 79 6.84 -3.36 -11.71
C CYS A 79 5.67 -4.32 -12.01
N TRP A 80 5.54 -4.78 -13.26
CA TRP A 80 4.59 -5.85 -13.59
C TRP A 80 4.92 -7.18 -12.89
N GLN A 81 6.20 -7.48 -12.67
CA GLN A 81 6.56 -8.66 -11.90
C GLN A 81 6.16 -8.51 -10.43
N ILE A 82 6.34 -7.34 -9.81
CA ILE A 82 5.79 -7.06 -8.47
C ILE A 82 4.28 -7.30 -8.47
N TYR A 83 3.56 -6.66 -9.40
CA TYR A 83 2.12 -6.80 -9.53
C TYR A 83 1.71 -8.27 -9.47
N ASN A 84 2.32 -9.12 -10.29
CA ASN A 84 2.03 -10.56 -10.34
C ASN A 84 2.46 -11.32 -9.08
N ASN A 85 3.61 -10.99 -8.47
CA ASN A 85 4.14 -11.70 -7.31
C ASN A 85 3.24 -11.56 -6.07
N ILE A 86 2.50 -10.46 -5.95
CA ILE A 86 1.61 -10.16 -4.82
C ILE A 86 0.14 -10.38 -5.15
N GLU A 87 -0.16 -11.20 -6.16
CA GLU A 87 -1.53 -11.60 -6.45
C GLU A 87 -2.17 -12.33 -5.25
N GLY A 88 -3.41 -11.97 -4.95
CA GLY A 88 -4.19 -12.53 -3.84
C GLY A 88 -4.10 -11.72 -2.56
N ASP A 89 -4.69 -12.28 -1.49
CA ASP A 89 -4.85 -11.59 -0.21
C ASP A 89 -3.51 -11.23 0.42
N GLY A 90 -3.49 -10.08 1.09
CA GLY A 90 -2.35 -9.65 1.88
C GLY A 90 -2.56 -8.26 2.45
N THR A 91 -2.22 -8.08 3.72
CA THR A 91 -2.27 -6.78 4.39
C THR A 91 -0.92 -6.48 5.02
N TRP A 92 -0.38 -5.31 4.66
CA TRP A 92 0.79 -4.71 5.29
C TRP A 92 0.33 -3.85 6.45
N THR A 93 0.87 -4.09 7.64
CA THR A 93 0.74 -3.18 8.78
C THR A 93 2.01 -2.37 8.91
N VAL A 94 1.92 -1.05 8.82
CA VAL A 94 3.09 -0.17 8.79
C VAL A 94 2.97 0.86 9.90
N ALA A 95 3.97 0.95 10.78
CA ALA A 95 3.97 2.02 11.78
C ALA A 95 4.33 3.37 11.14
N ILE A 96 3.80 4.44 11.72
CA ILE A 96 4.01 5.81 11.21
C ILE A 96 5.47 6.30 11.42
N ASN A 97 5.80 7.42 10.76
CA ASN A 97 7.02 8.26 10.83
C ASN A 97 8.15 8.01 9.83
N PHE A 98 8.22 6.85 9.20
CA PHE A 98 9.32 6.51 8.31
C PHE A 98 8.84 6.02 6.95
N HIS A 99 9.68 6.22 5.93
CA HIS A 99 9.51 5.53 4.66
C HIS A 99 9.75 4.05 4.86
N ARG A 100 8.89 3.23 4.25
CA ARG A 100 8.97 1.78 4.29
C ARG A 100 8.75 1.26 2.88
N GLU A 101 9.73 0.50 2.41
CA GLU A 101 9.56 -0.32 1.23
C GLU A 101 8.71 -1.54 1.62
N LEU A 102 7.66 -1.80 0.85
CA LEU A 102 6.79 -2.95 1.08
C LEU A 102 7.18 -4.09 0.15
N VAL A 103 7.38 -3.78 -1.13
CA VAL A 103 7.69 -4.77 -2.15
C VAL A 103 8.73 -4.24 -3.12
N ASN A 104 9.58 -5.14 -3.60
CA ASN A 104 10.55 -4.86 -4.65
C ASN A 104 10.69 -6.05 -5.59
N TYR A 105 11.12 -5.76 -6.81
CA TYR A 105 11.61 -6.75 -7.77
C TYR A 105 12.45 -6.03 -8.82
N GLY A 106 13.65 -6.55 -9.12
CA GLY A 106 14.52 -5.98 -10.14
C GLY A 106 14.86 -4.52 -9.82
N THR A 107 14.51 -3.61 -10.73
CA THR A 107 14.68 -2.16 -10.55
C THR A 107 13.50 -1.49 -9.85
N CYS A 108 12.35 -2.14 -9.73
CA CYS A 108 11.14 -1.55 -9.18
C CYS A 108 11.03 -1.79 -7.67
N ALA A 109 10.70 -0.72 -6.94
CA ALA A 109 10.32 -0.77 -5.53
C ALA A 109 9.03 0.05 -5.34
N PHE A 110 8.17 -0.44 -4.45
CA PHE A 110 6.99 0.28 -3.97
C PHE A 110 7.13 0.51 -2.47
N GLY A 111 6.97 1.76 -2.06
CA GLY A 111 7.08 2.14 -0.66
C GLY A 111 6.04 3.18 -0.25
N VAL A 112 5.87 3.28 1.06
CA VAL A 112 4.89 4.14 1.70
C VAL A 112 5.50 4.92 2.85
N ARG A 113 4.94 6.09 3.14
CA ARG A 113 5.33 6.93 4.26
C ARG A 113 4.14 7.71 4.79
N SER A 114 3.88 7.64 6.09
CA SER A 114 2.86 8.46 6.72
C SER A 114 3.16 9.96 6.62
N ILE A 115 2.15 10.75 6.24
CA ILE A 115 2.22 12.21 6.34
C ILE A 115 1.98 12.60 7.81
N ARG A 116 2.85 13.46 8.36
CA ARG A 116 2.61 14.03 9.69
C ARG A 116 1.46 15.02 9.60
N THR A 117 0.31 14.63 10.14
CA THR A 117 -0.81 15.54 10.37
C THR A 117 -0.92 15.86 11.86
N ASN A 118 -1.61 16.94 12.20
CA ASN A 118 -1.99 17.29 13.57
C ASN A 118 -3.14 16.41 14.12
N HIS A 119 -3.62 15.44 13.34
CA HIS A 119 -4.77 14.58 13.64
C HIS A 119 -4.42 13.09 13.53
N ILE A 120 -3.24 12.69 14.03
CA ILE A 120 -2.85 11.28 14.10
C ILE A 120 -3.72 10.60 15.18
N THR A 121 -4.65 9.76 14.76
CA THR A 121 -5.51 8.98 15.65
C THR A 121 -4.95 7.59 15.94
N THR A 122 -4.04 7.09 15.10
CA THR A 122 -3.41 5.76 15.22
C THR A 122 -1.91 5.81 14.91
N VAL A 123 -1.15 4.86 15.46
CA VAL A 123 0.32 4.79 15.28
C VAL A 123 0.73 3.86 14.12
N PHE A 124 -0.24 3.39 13.34
CA PHE A 124 -0.04 2.48 12.22
C PHE A 124 -1.16 2.67 11.19
N TYR A 125 -0.92 2.16 9.99
CA TYR A 125 -1.86 2.10 8.88
C TYR A 125 -1.73 0.78 8.14
N TYR A 126 -2.77 0.44 7.39
CA TYR A 126 -2.81 -0.74 6.52
C TYR A 126 -2.62 -0.36 5.06
N VAL A 127 -2.00 -1.26 4.31
CA VAL A 127 -1.92 -1.21 2.85
C VAL A 127 -2.15 -2.62 2.35
N GLY A 128 -3.17 -2.81 1.52
CA GLY A 128 -3.50 -4.08 0.90
C GLY A 128 -2.61 -4.38 -0.30
N ASN A 129 -2.45 -5.66 -0.63
CA ASN A 129 -1.83 -6.04 -1.91
C ASN A 129 -2.57 -5.46 -3.12
N ASP A 130 -3.90 -5.40 -3.06
CA ASP A 130 -4.73 -4.80 -4.11
C ASP A 130 -4.47 -3.29 -4.25
N ASP A 131 -4.27 -2.56 -3.16
CA ASP A 131 -3.91 -1.13 -3.18
C ASP A 131 -2.60 -0.91 -3.95
N ILE A 132 -1.58 -1.74 -3.66
CA ILE A 132 -0.29 -1.69 -4.34
C ILE A 132 -0.45 -2.03 -5.83
N ARG A 133 -1.17 -3.11 -6.15
CA ARG A 133 -1.38 -3.59 -7.52
C ARG A 133 -2.11 -2.57 -8.38
N LEU A 134 -3.22 -2.02 -7.90
CA LEU A 134 -4.00 -1.01 -8.61
C LEU A 134 -3.21 0.28 -8.82
N THR A 135 -2.37 0.65 -7.86
CA THR A 135 -1.52 1.83 -7.98
C THR A 135 -0.41 1.63 -8.99
N ILE A 136 0.24 0.46 -9.01
CA ILE A 136 1.23 0.12 -10.04
C ILE A 136 0.60 0.16 -11.43
N ASP A 137 -0.57 -0.47 -11.61
CA ASP A 137 -1.30 -0.51 -12.86
C ASP A 137 -1.66 0.91 -13.34
N SER A 138 -2.32 1.68 -12.48
CA SER A 138 -2.73 3.07 -12.76
C SER A 138 -1.52 3.98 -13.02
N ALA A 139 -0.41 3.79 -12.33
CA ALA A 139 0.81 4.56 -12.53
C ALA A 139 1.47 4.25 -13.88
N ILE A 140 1.50 2.98 -14.27
CA ILE A 140 2.01 2.57 -15.59
C ILE A 140 1.13 3.18 -16.69
N GLU A 141 -0.19 3.06 -16.58
CA GLU A 141 -1.13 3.61 -17.58
C GLU A 141 -0.97 5.13 -17.76
N GLN A 142 -0.77 5.87 -16.67
CA GLN A 142 -0.75 7.33 -16.69
C GLN A 142 0.63 7.94 -16.90
N MET A 143 1.70 7.27 -16.43
CA MET A 143 3.01 7.91 -16.24
C MET A 143 4.16 7.20 -16.96
N ALA A 144 3.97 5.99 -17.50
CA ALA A 144 5.03 5.28 -18.19
C ALA A 144 5.47 6.01 -19.47
N LYS A 145 6.78 6.07 -19.69
CA LYS A 145 7.38 6.62 -20.91
C LYS A 145 8.59 5.80 -21.35
N THR A 146 8.82 5.75 -22.66
CA THR A 146 10.01 5.14 -23.23
C THR A 146 11.21 6.09 -23.11
N ASP A 147 12.31 5.60 -22.56
CA ASP A 147 13.57 6.35 -22.46
C ASP A 147 14.31 6.41 -23.80
N ALA A 148 15.42 7.16 -23.85
CA ALA A 148 16.24 7.29 -25.04
C ALA A 148 16.91 5.97 -25.49
N ALA A 149 16.99 4.97 -24.60
CA ALA A 149 17.53 3.64 -24.89
C ALA A 149 16.45 2.66 -25.38
N GLY A 150 15.20 3.10 -25.51
CA GLY A 150 14.07 2.27 -25.97
C GLY A 150 13.42 1.42 -24.87
N SER A 151 13.73 1.68 -23.59
CA SER A 151 13.15 0.96 -22.45
C SER A 151 11.95 1.71 -21.86
N ASN A 152 10.86 1.00 -21.55
CA ASN A 152 9.72 1.60 -20.86
C ASN A 152 9.99 1.71 -19.36
N ARG A 153 9.87 2.92 -18.83
CA ARG A 153 10.07 3.24 -17.42
C ARG A 153 8.87 3.94 -16.82
N VAL A 154 8.67 3.74 -15.53
CA VAL A 154 7.61 4.40 -14.76
C VAL A 154 8.21 4.86 -13.44
N GLY A 155 7.91 6.08 -13.04
CA GLY A 155 8.27 6.62 -11.73
C GLY A 155 7.17 7.56 -11.32
N GLY A 156 6.80 7.54 -10.06
CA GLY A 156 5.72 8.37 -9.59
C GLY A 156 5.50 8.24 -8.11
N GLU A 157 4.87 9.25 -7.55
CA GLU A 157 4.45 9.28 -6.17
C GLU A 157 3.04 9.80 -6.07
N GLY A 158 2.47 9.70 -4.89
CA GLY A 158 1.11 10.12 -4.67
C GLY A 158 0.69 9.96 -3.24
N ARG A 159 -0.62 10.03 -3.01
CA ARG A 159 -1.19 9.92 -1.67
C ARG A 159 -2.22 8.80 -1.59
N PHE A 160 -2.42 8.27 -0.39
CA PHE A 160 -3.56 7.45 -0.03
C PHE A 160 -4.18 8.01 1.24
N GLU A 161 -5.46 7.70 1.44
CA GLU A 161 -6.09 7.76 2.76
C GLU A 161 -6.37 6.33 3.22
N CYS A 162 -5.60 5.86 4.20
CA CYS A 162 -5.65 4.47 4.65
C CYS A 162 -6.26 4.32 6.04
N GLN A 163 -6.84 3.14 6.26
CA GLN A 163 -7.31 2.69 7.56
C GLN A 163 -6.15 2.34 8.50
N PRO A 164 -6.39 2.27 9.83
CA PRO A 164 -7.58 2.77 10.55
C PRO A 164 -7.78 4.29 10.44
N GLY A 165 -9.04 4.72 10.33
CA GLY A 165 -9.40 6.13 10.24
C GLY A 165 -9.14 6.72 8.86
N THR A 166 -8.58 7.94 8.83
CA THR A 166 -8.31 8.73 7.62
C THR A 166 -6.82 9.10 7.56
N GLN A 167 -5.95 8.08 7.68
CA GLN A 167 -4.51 8.32 7.76
C GLN A 167 -3.96 8.62 6.37
N LEU A 168 -3.49 9.85 6.17
CA LEU A 168 -2.85 10.24 4.92
C LEU A 168 -1.44 9.66 4.83
N ILE A 169 -1.18 8.94 3.74
CA ILE A 169 0.07 8.25 3.42
C ILE A 169 0.56 8.75 2.06
N ASN A 170 1.86 8.96 1.90
CA ASN A 170 2.47 9.07 0.59
C ASN A 170 2.89 7.69 0.10
N TRP A 171 2.61 7.35 -1.15
CA TRP A 171 3.16 6.17 -1.83
C TRP A 171 4.17 6.61 -2.88
N GLY A 172 5.07 5.70 -3.28
CA GLY A 172 6.03 5.95 -4.35
C GLY A 172 6.48 4.68 -5.07
N ILE A 173 6.67 4.80 -6.38
CA ILE A 173 7.31 3.82 -7.26
C ILE A 173 8.68 4.37 -7.66
N TYR A 174 9.74 3.70 -7.21
CA TYR A 174 11.11 4.18 -7.35
C TYR A 174 12.09 3.02 -7.58
N HIS A 175 13.38 3.38 -7.72
CA HIS A 175 14.53 2.49 -7.82
C HIS A 175 15.53 2.84 -6.72
#